data_AF-A0A1M7FSV7-F1
#
_entry.id   AF-A0A1M7FSV7-F1
#
_cell.length_a   1.000
_cell.length_b   1.000
_cell.length_c   1.000
_cell.angle_alpha   90.00
_cell.angle_beta   90.00
_cell.angle_gamma   90.00
#
_symmetry.space_group_name_H-M   'P 1'
#
loop_
_entity.id
_entity.type
_entity.pdbx_description
1 polymer ?
#
loop_
_entity_poly.entity_id
_entity_poly.type
_entity_poly.pdbx_seq_one_letter_code
_entity_poly.pdbx_strand_id
1 'polypeptide(L)'
;MTVTTASALDHQWNWRSVEADNGAVYKIDLNSINHYSNGTADAFVYFVEGAGYNPENLRVLWFDCRGHYRDQTGGLGPVLYAPPRSAAGALADIACGTQRTPPTPDYCKGFSETDCARIRELVKARVSPVFCASDYPHNRLSAEQELICVVRMVEGK
;
A
#
# COMPACT_ATOMS: atom_id res chain seq x y z
N MET A 1 9.80 -6.17 41.89
CA MET A 1 9.68 -6.51 40.46
C MET A 1 10.09 -5.28 39.67
N THR A 2 11.29 -5.29 39.10
CA THR A 2 11.79 -4.21 38.23
C THR A 2 11.24 -4.43 36.83
N VAL A 3 10.34 -3.55 36.39
CA VAL A 3 9.90 -3.51 35.00
C VAL A 3 11.01 -2.81 34.23
N THR A 4 11.80 -3.58 33.49
CA THR A 4 12.81 -3.05 32.57
C THR A 4 12.07 -2.41 31.40
N THR A 5 11.95 -1.09 31.40
CA THR A 5 11.56 -0.33 30.20
C THR A 5 12.68 -0.47 29.19
N ALA A 6 12.58 -1.48 28.31
CA ALA A 6 13.39 -1.54 27.10
C ALA A 6 13.15 -0.24 26.33
N SER A 7 14.21 0.55 26.20
CA SER A 7 14.16 1.84 25.53
C SER A 7 13.89 1.63 24.04
N ALA A 8 13.00 2.42 23.44
CA ALA A 8 12.79 2.46 21.99
C ALA A 8 14.08 2.75 21.19
N LEU A 9 15.17 3.16 21.86
CA LEU A 9 16.49 3.39 21.29
C LEU A 9 17.24 2.11 20.90
N ASP A 10 16.91 0.94 21.48
CA ASP A 10 17.54 -0.35 21.12
C ASP A 10 16.78 -1.11 20.03
N HIS A 11 15.66 -0.55 19.55
CA HIS A 11 14.85 -1.19 18.52
C HIS A 11 15.52 -1.07 17.14
N GLN A 12 15.83 -2.20 16.52
CA GLN A 12 16.37 -2.25 15.17
C GLN A 12 15.22 -2.13 14.16
N TRP A 13 15.02 -0.92 13.64
CA TRP A 13 13.97 -0.66 12.65
C TRP A 13 14.23 -1.35 11.32
N ASN A 14 13.20 -1.98 10.75
CA ASN A 14 13.20 -2.62 9.44
C ASN A 14 11.99 -2.15 8.63
N TRP A 15 12.12 -0.97 8.02
CA TRP A 15 11.02 -0.32 7.33
C TRP A 15 10.78 -0.88 5.92
N ARG A 16 9.52 -1.24 5.64
CA ARG A 16 9.01 -1.52 4.30
C ARG A 16 8.00 -0.46 3.88
N SER A 17 8.15 0.06 2.66
CA SER A 17 7.24 1.09 2.12
C SER A 17 6.01 0.48 1.47
N VAL A 18 4.88 1.16 1.61
CA VAL A 18 3.59 0.89 0.97
C VAL A 18 3.10 2.22 0.41
N GLU A 19 2.75 2.25 -0.88
CA GLU A 19 2.19 3.44 -1.53
C GLU A 19 0.70 3.18 -1.82
N ALA A 20 -0.16 4.10 -1.40
CA ALA A 20 -1.57 4.08 -1.76
C ALA A 20 -1.79 4.61 -3.18
N ASP A 21 -2.93 4.29 -3.77
CA ASP A 21 -3.30 4.76 -5.12
C ASP A 21 -3.32 6.30 -5.25
N ASN A 22 -3.48 7.03 -4.13
CA ASN A 22 -3.42 8.49 -4.07
C ASN A 22 -2.01 9.08 -3.91
N GLY A 23 -0.96 8.24 -3.96
CA GLY A 23 0.44 8.66 -3.77
C GLY A 23 0.85 8.84 -2.31
N ALA A 24 -0.05 8.59 -1.35
CA ALA A 24 0.33 8.60 0.07
C ALA A 24 1.27 7.42 0.38
N VAL A 25 2.37 7.70 1.08
CA VAL A 25 3.38 6.70 1.42
C VAL A 25 3.30 6.36 2.90
N TYR A 26 3.30 5.08 3.19
CA TYR A 26 3.31 4.50 4.53
C TYR A 26 4.55 3.62 4.67
N LYS A 27 5.09 3.53 5.87
CA LYS A 27 6.19 2.61 6.19
C LYS A 27 5.79 1.71 7.35
N ILE A 28 5.79 0.41 7.14
CA ILE A 28 5.58 -0.57 8.21
C ILE A 28 6.92 -1.11 8.69
N ASP A 29 7.12 -1.18 10.00
CA ASP A 29 8.31 -1.78 10.56
C ASP A 29 8.12 -3.29 10.74
N LEU A 30 8.85 -4.08 9.95
CA LEU A 30 8.73 -5.53 9.94
C LEU A 30 9.18 -6.18 11.25
N ASN A 31 10.07 -5.53 12.00
CA ASN A 31 10.54 -6.05 13.28
C ASN A 31 9.58 -5.74 14.44
N SER A 32 8.59 -4.86 14.22
CA SER A 32 7.55 -4.55 15.20
C SER A 32 6.33 -5.46 15.13
N ILE A 33 6.24 -6.32 14.10
CA ILE A 33 5.05 -7.14 13.86
C ILE A 33 4.91 -8.18 14.98
N ASN A 34 3.86 -8.08 15.79
CA ASN A 34 3.54 -9.08 16.79
C ASN A 34 2.29 -9.86 16.37
N HIS A 35 2.38 -11.19 16.38
CA HIS A 35 1.26 -12.07 16.05
C HIS A 35 0.63 -12.64 17.32
N TYR A 36 -0.70 -12.60 17.38
CA TYR A 36 -1.47 -13.13 18.48
C TYR A 36 -2.13 -14.46 18.13
N SER A 37 -2.33 -15.31 19.13
CA SER A 37 -2.94 -16.64 18.97
C SER A 37 -4.40 -16.62 18.50
N ASN A 38 -5.08 -15.48 18.59
CA ASN A 38 -6.43 -15.28 18.05
C ASN A 38 -6.47 -14.96 16.54
N GLY A 39 -5.31 -15.03 15.86
CA GLY A 39 -5.19 -14.75 14.43
C GLY A 39 -5.22 -13.25 14.10
N THR A 40 -4.72 -12.42 15.01
CA THR A 40 -4.61 -10.96 14.85
C THR A 40 -3.15 -10.57 14.91
N ALA A 41 -2.80 -9.39 14.41
CA ALA A 41 -1.45 -8.87 14.47
C ALA A 41 -1.46 -7.38 14.81
N ASP A 42 -0.39 -6.86 15.39
CA ASP A 42 -0.13 -5.43 15.43
C ASP A 42 1.23 -5.09 14.81
N ALA A 43 1.41 -3.83 14.41
CA ALA A 43 2.67 -3.33 13.88
C ALA A 43 2.77 -1.81 14.02
N PHE A 44 4.01 -1.30 14.12
CA PHE A 44 4.29 0.11 13.95
C PHE A 44 4.22 0.50 12.47
N VAL A 45 3.46 1.56 12.18
CA VAL A 45 3.30 2.15 10.87
C VAL A 45 3.58 3.65 10.95
N TYR A 46 4.46 4.14 10.10
CA TYR A 46 4.78 5.55 9.97
C TYR A 46 4.12 6.15 8.73
N PHE A 47 3.37 7.23 8.91
CA PHE A 47 2.66 7.95 7.86
C PHE A 47 3.61 9.02 7.30
N VAL A 48 4.04 8.89 6.04
CA VAL A 48 5.00 9.83 5.46
C VAL A 48 4.25 11.08 4.99
N GLU A 49 4.16 12.08 5.86
CA GLU A 49 3.52 13.35 5.59
C GLU A 49 4.53 14.50 5.75
N GLY A 50 4.65 15.35 4.74
CA GLY A 50 5.55 16.52 4.75
C GLY A 50 7.03 16.18 4.61
N ALA A 51 7.88 17.17 4.91
CA ALA A 51 9.33 17.03 4.85
C ALA A 51 9.90 16.76 6.26
N GLY A 52 10.63 15.65 6.40
CA GLY A 52 11.31 15.29 7.64
C GLY A 52 10.58 14.23 8.48
N TYR A 53 11.20 13.88 9.61
CA TYR A 53 10.63 12.95 10.58
C TYR A 53 9.70 13.69 11.55
N ASN A 54 8.45 13.24 11.66
CA ASN A 54 7.49 13.68 12.64
C ASN A 54 7.04 12.47 13.49
N PRO A 55 7.40 12.40 14.78
CA PRO A 55 6.97 11.28 15.64
C PRO A 55 5.45 11.18 15.79
N GLU A 56 4.71 12.29 15.58
CA GLU A 56 3.25 12.28 15.57
C GLU A 56 2.66 11.54 14.38
N ASN A 57 3.47 11.03 13.44
CA ASN A 57 3.02 10.20 12.33
C ASN A 57 3.26 8.71 12.58
N LEU A 58 3.90 8.34 13.68
CA LEU A 58 4.07 6.96 14.08
C LEU A 58 2.76 6.46 14.70
N ARG A 59 2.29 5.30 14.25
CA ARG A 59 1.05 4.67 14.66
C ARG A 59 1.28 3.23 15.05
N VAL A 60 0.53 2.72 16.02
CA VAL A 60 0.38 1.28 16.25
C VAL A 60 -0.92 0.86 15.60
N LEU A 61 -0.85 0.05 14.55
CA LEU A 61 -2.04 -0.49 13.90
C LEU A 61 -2.24 -1.93 14.32
N TRP A 62 -3.45 -2.26 14.75
CA TRP A 62 -3.89 -3.63 14.97
C TRP A 62 -4.71 -4.10 13.78
N PHE A 63 -4.53 -5.34 13.37
CA PHE A 63 -5.15 -6.00 12.23
C PHE A 63 -5.84 -7.28 12.68
N ASP A 64 -7.07 -7.51 12.24
CA ASP A 64 -7.79 -8.75 12.56
C ASP A 64 -7.42 -9.93 11.64
N CYS A 65 -6.54 -9.68 10.66
CA CYS A 65 -6.16 -10.60 9.58
C CYS A 65 -7.34 -11.19 8.80
N ARG A 66 -8.48 -10.52 8.81
CA ARG A 66 -9.75 -10.87 8.12
C ARG A 66 -10.32 -9.69 7.33
N GLY A 67 -9.55 -8.61 7.19
CA GLY A 67 -9.91 -7.45 6.38
C GLY A 67 -10.33 -6.23 7.19
N HIS A 68 -9.98 -6.16 8.47
CA HIS A 68 -10.17 -4.98 9.29
C HIS A 68 -8.90 -4.58 10.03
N TYR A 69 -8.84 -3.32 10.41
CA TYR A 69 -7.77 -2.74 11.19
C TYR A 69 -8.31 -1.70 12.18
N ARG A 70 -7.48 -1.29 13.14
CA ARG A 70 -7.74 -0.11 13.98
C ARG A 70 -6.44 0.53 14.41
N ASP A 71 -6.48 1.83 14.64
CA ASP A 71 -5.41 2.58 15.27
C ASP A 71 -5.46 2.40 16.79
N GLN A 72 -4.32 2.03 17.38
CA GLN A 72 -4.14 1.84 18.82
C GLN A 72 -3.26 2.89 19.51
N THR A 73 -2.76 3.88 18.76
CA THR A 73 -1.76 4.86 19.23
C THR A 73 -2.24 5.67 20.44
N GLY A 74 -3.55 5.91 20.55
CA GLY A 74 -4.20 6.63 21.66
C GLY A 74 -5.21 5.80 22.46
N GLY A 75 -5.19 4.47 22.34
CA GLY A 75 -6.20 3.57 22.92
C GLY A 75 -7.00 2.80 21.86
N LEU A 76 -8.09 2.15 22.27
CA LEU A 76 -8.88 1.31 21.35
C LEU A 76 -9.75 2.16 20.41
N GLY A 77 -9.21 2.51 19.25
CA GLY A 77 -9.95 3.17 18.17
C GLY A 77 -11.02 2.27 17.52
N PRO A 78 -11.89 2.85 16.65
CA PRO A 78 -12.89 2.08 15.92
C PRO A 78 -12.23 1.08 14.99
N VAL A 79 -12.88 -0.08 14.82
CA VAL A 79 -12.49 -1.07 13.82
C VAL A 79 -12.99 -0.62 12.45
N LEU A 80 -12.08 -0.50 11.50
CA LEU A 80 -12.31 -0.03 10.14
C LEU A 80 -12.04 -1.15 9.14
N TYR A 81 -12.76 -1.15 8.03
CA TYR A 81 -12.50 -2.06 6.91
C TYR A 81 -11.17 -1.70 6.23
N ALA A 82 -10.37 -2.70 5.87
CA ALA A 82 -9.13 -2.60 5.11
C ALA A 82 -9.36 -3.20 3.70
N PRO A 83 -9.84 -2.41 2.73
CA PRO A 83 -10.00 -2.88 1.36
C PRO A 83 -8.68 -3.45 0.82
N PRO A 84 -8.66 -4.60 0.13
CA PRO A 84 -7.43 -5.25 -0.32
C PRO A 84 -6.48 -4.30 -1.08
N ARG A 85 -6.98 -3.45 -1.97
CA ARG A 85 -6.14 -2.52 -2.75
C ARG A 85 -5.78 -1.22 -2.04
N SER A 86 -6.30 -0.98 -0.84
CA SER A 86 -5.94 0.20 -0.06
C SER A 86 -4.59 0.01 0.62
N ALA A 87 -3.94 1.11 1.02
CA ALA A 87 -2.76 1.03 1.89
C ALA A 87 -3.04 0.24 3.17
N ALA A 88 -4.23 0.36 3.77
CA ALA A 88 -4.60 -0.43 4.94
C ALA A 88 -4.64 -1.94 4.63
N GLY A 89 -5.13 -2.34 3.45
CA GLY A 89 -5.14 -3.74 3.00
C GLY A 89 -3.74 -4.27 2.77
N ALA A 90 -2.88 -3.51 2.09
CA ALA A 90 -1.49 -3.86 1.87
C ALA A 90 -0.67 -3.95 3.18
N LEU A 91 -0.90 -3.04 4.12
CA LEU A 91 -0.31 -3.08 5.46
C LEU A 91 -0.79 -4.32 6.23
N ALA A 92 -2.10 -4.62 6.19
CA ALA A 92 -2.67 -5.80 6.82
C ALA A 92 -2.08 -7.09 6.26
N ASP A 93 -1.88 -7.17 4.95
CA ASP A 93 -1.24 -8.32 4.31
C ASP A 93 0.19 -8.55 4.75
N ILE A 94 0.97 -7.47 4.84
CA ILE A 94 2.34 -7.55 5.35
C ILE A 94 2.34 -8.01 6.81
N ALA A 95 1.51 -7.38 7.65
CA ALA A 95 1.42 -7.68 9.08
C ALA A 95 0.93 -9.11 9.35
N CYS A 96 -0.03 -9.59 8.56
CA CYS A 96 -0.67 -10.90 8.75
C CYS A 96 0.01 -12.03 7.94
N GLY A 97 1.04 -11.72 7.15
CA GLY A 97 1.66 -12.68 6.24
C GLY A 97 0.71 -13.22 5.16
N THR A 98 -0.35 -12.46 4.82
CA THR A 98 -1.30 -12.83 3.78
C THR A 98 -0.94 -12.14 2.46
N GLN A 99 -1.15 -12.82 1.31
CA GLN A 99 -1.01 -12.23 -0.03
C GLN A 99 -2.40 -12.01 -0.64
N ARG A 100 -3.33 -11.38 0.10
CA ARG A 100 -4.73 -11.19 -0.38
C ARG A 100 -4.87 -10.01 -1.32
N THR A 101 -4.01 -9.03 -1.19
CA THR A 101 -3.77 -7.94 -2.12
C THR A 101 -2.98 -8.53 -3.26
N PRO A 102 -3.58 -8.63 -4.47
CA PRO A 102 -2.80 -8.96 -5.65
C PRO A 102 -1.63 -7.98 -5.71
N PRO A 103 -0.41 -8.41 -6.06
CA PRO A 103 0.66 -7.46 -6.36
C PRO A 103 0.08 -6.40 -7.29
N THR A 104 0.41 -5.12 -7.08
CA THR A 104 0.11 -4.06 -8.03
C THR A 104 0.36 -4.63 -9.42
N PRO A 105 -0.66 -4.71 -10.29
CA PRO A 105 -0.53 -5.48 -11.52
C PRO A 105 0.76 -5.05 -12.18
N ASP A 106 1.65 -6.00 -12.45
CA ASP A 106 2.91 -5.71 -13.12
C ASP A 106 2.57 -5.36 -14.57
N TYR A 107 2.13 -4.13 -14.79
CA TYR A 107 1.82 -3.54 -16.08
C TYR A 107 3.08 -3.40 -16.95
N CYS A 108 4.23 -3.83 -16.47
CA CYS A 108 5.46 -3.92 -17.23
C CYS A 108 5.80 -5.35 -17.67
N LYS A 109 5.04 -6.35 -17.23
CA LYS A 109 5.27 -7.75 -17.62
C LYS A 109 5.05 -7.92 -19.13
N GLY A 110 6.14 -8.22 -19.85
CA GLY A 110 6.13 -8.41 -21.30
C GLY A 110 6.44 -7.16 -22.13
N PHE A 111 6.75 -6.04 -21.48
CA PHE A 111 7.14 -4.79 -22.12
C PHE A 111 8.63 -4.53 -21.94
N SER A 112 9.23 -3.78 -22.86
CA SER A 112 10.59 -3.28 -22.68
C SER A 112 10.64 -2.28 -21.49
N GLU A 113 11.81 -2.09 -20.90
CA GLU A 113 11.99 -1.11 -19.81
C GLU A 113 11.58 0.31 -20.24
N THR A 114 11.83 0.66 -21.49
CA THR A 114 11.43 1.95 -22.09
C THR A 114 9.91 2.07 -22.21
N ASP A 115 9.22 1.02 -22.63
CA ASP A 115 7.75 1.02 -22.73
C ASP A 115 7.11 1.05 -21.35
N CYS A 116 7.64 0.28 -20.42
CA CYS A 116 7.24 0.29 -19.02
C CYS A 116 7.39 1.69 -18.39
N ALA A 117 8.47 2.42 -18.69
CA ALA A 117 8.63 3.80 -18.23
C ALA A 117 7.52 4.72 -18.78
N ARG A 118 7.15 4.58 -20.06
CA ARG A 118 6.05 5.37 -20.67
C ARG A 118 4.69 5.03 -20.06
N ILE A 119 4.41 3.74 -19.85
CA ILE A 119 3.17 3.28 -19.20
C ILE A 119 3.08 3.84 -17.77
N ARG A 120 4.16 3.76 -16.99
CA ARG A 120 4.23 4.31 -15.63
C ARG A 120 3.99 5.82 -15.60
N GLU A 121 4.60 6.57 -16.51
CA GLU A 121 4.39 8.02 -16.59
C GLU A 121 2.94 8.37 -16.91
N LEU A 122 2.31 7.65 -17.85
CA LEU A 122 0.90 7.88 -18.22
C LEU A 122 -0.06 7.52 -17.08
N VAL A 123 0.21 6.42 -16.38
CA VAL A 123 -0.53 6.00 -15.18
C VAL A 123 -0.42 7.06 -14.08
N LYS A 124 0.80 7.48 -13.74
CA LYS A 124 1.07 8.52 -12.73
C LYS A 124 0.43 9.86 -13.07
N ALA A 125 0.50 10.26 -14.34
CA ALA A 125 -0.04 11.53 -14.81
C ALA A 125 -1.58 11.60 -14.68
N ARG A 126 -2.26 10.46 -14.50
CA ARG A 126 -3.74 10.36 -14.43
C ARG A 126 -4.44 11.10 -15.57
N VAL A 127 -3.77 11.24 -16.72
CA VAL A 127 -4.32 11.82 -17.93
C VAL A 127 -4.87 10.67 -18.75
N SER A 128 -6.13 10.74 -19.19
CA SER A 128 -6.66 9.76 -20.13
C SER A 128 -6.25 10.17 -21.54
N PRO A 129 -5.42 9.36 -22.23
CA PRO A 129 -5.15 9.61 -23.63
C PRO A 129 -6.44 9.52 -24.44
N VAL A 130 -6.54 10.30 -25.52
CA VAL A 130 -7.71 10.31 -26.41
C VAL A 130 -8.03 8.91 -26.95
N PHE A 131 -7.00 8.07 -27.12
CA PHE A 131 -7.16 6.70 -27.59
C PHE A 131 -7.82 5.73 -26.58
N CYS A 132 -8.01 6.14 -25.33
CA CYS A 132 -8.77 5.38 -24.33
C CYS A 132 -10.24 5.81 -24.22
N ALA A 133 -10.71 6.72 -25.07
CA ALA A 133 -12.11 7.07 -25.14
C ALA A 133 -12.94 5.91 -25.74
N SER A 134 -14.19 5.75 -25.28
CA SER A 134 -15.06 4.65 -25.70
C SER A 134 -15.45 4.67 -27.19
N ASP A 135 -15.32 5.82 -27.82
CA ASP A 135 -15.57 6.05 -29.25
C ASP A 135 -14.31 5.91 -30.10
N TYR A 136 -13.15 5.67 -29.49
CA TYR A 136 -11.91 5.45 -30.21
C TYR A 136 -11.88 4.04 -30.84
N PRO A 137 -11.48 3.90 -32.11
CA PRO A 137 -11.45 2.60 -32.79
C PRO A 137 -10.40 1.67 -32.15
N HIS A 138 -10.86 0.76 -31.29
CA HIS A 138 -10.02 -0.18 -30.54
C HIS A 138 -9.16 -1.09 -31.43
N ASN A 139 -9.60 -1.38 -32.65
CA ASN A 139 -8.84 -2.18 -33.62
C ASN A 139 -7.58 -1.48 -34.17
N ARG A 140 -7.28 -0.24 -33.74
CA ARG A 140 -6.08 0.51 -34.10
C ARG A 140 -5.11 0.71 -32.93
N LEU A 141 -5.42 0.15 -31.76
CA LEU A 141 -4.55 0.28 -30.60
C LEU A 141 -3.37 -0.68 -30.71
N SER A 142 -2.18 -0.20 -30.39
CA SER A 142 -1.05 -1.09 -30.12
C SER A 142 -1.28 -1.84 -28.80
N ALA A 143 -0.60 -2.98 -28.61
CA ALA A 143 -0.66 -3.73 -27.34
C ALA A 143 -0.30 -2.85 -26.11
N GLU A 144 0.58 -1.87 -26.31
CA GLU A 144 0.90 -0.86 -25.30
C GLU A 144 -0.29 0.05 -24.98
N GLN A 145 -0.97 0.58 -26.02
CA GLN A 145 -2.11 1.46 -25.85
C GLN A 145 -3.31 0.74 -25.22
N GLU A 146 -3.56 -0.51 -25.60
CA GLU A 146 -4.57 -1.34 -24.96
C GLU A 146 -4.30 -1.52 -23.46
N LEU A 147 -3.05 -1.82 -23.10
CA LEU A 147 -2.67 -1.98 -21.71
C LEU A 147 -2.84 -0.68 -20.91
N ILE A 148 -2.44 0.46 -21.47
CA ILE A 148 -2.63 1.78 -20.84
C ILE A 148 -4.12 2.01 -20.51
N CYS A 149 -5.02 1.69 -21.43
CA CYS A 149 -6.45 1.84 -21.20
C CYS A 149 -6.99 0.85 -20.14
N VAL A 150 -6.51 -0.40 -20.14
CA VAL A 150 -6.88 -1.42 -19.14
C VAL A 150 -6.40 -1.03 -17.74
N VAL A 151 -5.14 -0.65 -17.58
CA VAL A 151 -4.56 -0.25 -16.28
C VAL A 151 -5.34 0.94 -15.71
N ARG A 152 -5.68 1.93 -16.52
CA ARG A 152 -6.51 3.07 -16.09
C ARG A 152 -7.93 2.68 -15.68
N MET A 153 -8.58 1.73 -16.37
CA MET A 153 -9.90 1.25 -15.94
C MET A 153 -9.85 0.52 -14.59
N VAL A 154 -8.71 -0.09 -14.26
CA VAL A 154 -8.49 -0.85 -13.03
C VAL A 154 -8.08 0.05 -11.85
N GLU A 155 -7.36 1.14 -12.10
CA GLU A 155 -6.88 2.10 -11.09
C GLU A 155 -7.76 3.36 -10.96
N GLY A 156 -8.64 3.62 -11.93
CA GLY A 156 -9.55 4.78 -11.97
C GLY A 156 -10.95 4.52 -11.40
N LYS A 157 -11.15 3.46 -10.61
CA LYS A 157 -12.41 3.15 -9.91
C LYS A 157 -12.20 3.07 -8.41
#